data_AF-A0A954YPC3-F1
#
_entry.id   AF-A0A954YPC3-F1
#
_cell.length_a   1.000
_cell.length_b   1.000
_cell.length_c   1.000
_cell.angle_alpha   90.00
_cell.angle_beta   90.00
_cell.angle_gamma   90.00
#
_symmetry.space_group_name_H-M   'P 1'
#
loop_
_entity.id
_entity.type
_entity.pdbx_description
1 polymer ?
#
loop_
_entity_poly.entity_id
_entity_poly.type
_entity_poly.pdbx_seq_one_letter_code
_entity_poly.pdbx_strand_id
1 'polypeptide(L)'
;MSSTIDIQKWLSNPNSVAVSVPAEAIFGVFKRTFDLPAGFAAKSVSRDGVHRVHRPGQVIEGGELSELLIFRSQPIDLTFEMYKVPASDHYLCDVRVQVQVAVVPERADLDSFRDRVIASRTDANIDTVQACLRPAVEKGVQAFVAANESSALVGGQCAADAKQAVLDGAAEVCFSSGLSIETVREIRFTSEGHARARAAEEQAARRLHEHAAQGELREAISAAQNQKLDHLQSMLTRLQTLAGESPHAAMSDLMKAFSESQRGQLYQALFESRAVQPVTAWVVALTGDEVLLIDPKQLGDAPRRIAVSGAAGKLRSVQVAHANDADLHKTLWIGAATGVYELDTESGTVENAFVYEPEQMPRGGVNAVAVSDRWVVGTHSELGVLAWPRNAEASGENAQALRLFENETDRAKTVRCARFASGRFWCAIDDTIHSVLEGDLQAGHATLSAAGDTVTALSIEGDDIFAGTVDGDVLHWAGLGSESPRRIHAGSRRAVESIASIIDGDVARLFYTDTSLAVYSQVLDDSFVCRYEAGGQTIRRAECAADLIVAINDARDRIVIWNGNEPKHPAQTVSIAQLTGHSTQDVCLIPLPKSPGNATIA
;
A
#
# COMPACT_ATOMS: atom_id res chain seq x y z
N MET A 1 -26.52 -34.76 -69.80
CA MET A 1 -27.01 -35.75 -68.82
C MET A 1 -27.81 -34.98 -67.79
N SER A 2 -29.13 -35.16 -67.75
CA SER A 2 -29.98 -34.47 -66.77
C SER A 2 -29.74 -35.11 -65.40
N SER A 3 -29.21 -34.36 -64.44
CA SER A 3 -29.05 -34.82 -63.07
C SER A 3 -30.43 -34.97 -62.45
N THR A 4 -30.85 -36.20 -62.17
CA THR A 4 -32.12 -36.45 -61.49
C THR A 4 -32.03 -35.91 -60.06
N ILE A 5 -32.81 -34.86 -59.76
CA ILE A 5 -32.89 -34.29 -58.41
C ILE A 5 -33.72 -35.23 -57.53
N ASP A 6 -33.15 -35.65 -56.40
CA ASP A 6 -33.92 -36.31 -55.35
C ASP A 6 -34.77 -35.27 -54.61
N ILE A 7 -36.06 -35.25 -54.93
CA ILE A 7 -37.02 -34.26 -54.43
C ILE A 7 -37.22 -34.38 -52.92
N GLN A 8 -37.14 -35.60 -52.35
CA GLN A 8 -37.31 -35.77 -50.91
C GLN A 8 -36.12 -35.17 -50.16
N LYS A 9 -34.91 -35.46 -50.64
CA LYS A 9 -33.69 -34.83 -50.12
C LYS A 9 -33.73 -33.31 -50.29
N TRP A 10 -34.19 -32.82 -51.44
CA TRP A 10 -34.31 -31.38 -51.70
C TRP A 10 -35.29 -30.69 -50.76
N LEU A 11 -36.49 -31.25 -50.54
CA LEU A 11 -37.51 -30.71 -49.63
C LEU A 11 -37.03 -30.67 -48.18
N SER A 12 -36.21 -31.64 -47.77
CA SER A 12 -35.63 -31.69 -46.42
C SER A 12 -34.50 -30.69 -46.18
N ASN A 13 -33.94 -30.09 -47.24
CA ASN A 13 -32.81 -29.17 -47.12
C ASN A 13 -33.30 -27.76 -46.72
N PRO A 14 -32.85 -27.21 -45.59
CA PRO A 14 -33.24 -25.88 -45.13
C PRO A 14 -32.81 -24.76 -46.10
N ASN A 15 -31.83 -24.99 -46.97
CA ASN A 15 -31.35 -23.99 -47.94
C ASN A 15 -32.09 -24.01 -49.29
N SER A 16 -32.98 -24.99 -49.48
CA SER A 16 -33.80 -25.09 -50.69
C SER A 16 -34.89 -24.03 -50.70
N VAL A 17 -34.99 -23.28 -51.81
CA VAL A 17 -36.01 -22.24 -52.00
C VAL A 17 -37.01 -22.67 -53.06
N ALA A 18 -36.56 -23.02 -54.26
CA ALA A 18 -37.43 -23.49 -55.32
C ALA A 18 -36.76 -24.49 -56.26
N VAL A 19 -37.54 -25.37 -56.88
CA VAL A 19 -37.07 -26.34 -57.89
C VAL A 19 -38.11 -26.46 -59.00
N SER A 20 -37.64 -26.35 -60.25
CA SER A 20 -38.44 -26.61 -61.44
C SER A 20 -38.07 -27.98 -61.97
N VAL A 21 -39.03 -28.90 -61.97
CA VAL A 21 -38.85 -30.27 -62.44
C VAL A 21 -39.92 -30.64 -63.46
N PRO A 22 -39.58 -31.42 -64.49
CA PRO A 22 -40.59 -31.97 -65.37
C PRO A 22 -41.49 -32.91 -64.58
N ALA A 23 -42.79 -32.94 -64.90
CA ALA A 23 -43.78 -33.70 -64.13
C ALA A 23 -43.42 -35.20 -64.04
N GLU A 24 -42.83 -35.77 -65.09
CA GLU A 24 -42.38 -37.16 -65.18
C GLU A 24 -41.28 -37.54 -64.15
N ALA A 25 -40.56 -36.56 -63.60
CA ALA A 25 -39.59 -36.80 -62.54
C ALA A 25 -40.26 -37.07 -61.17
N ILE A 26 -41.52 -36.65 -61.00
CA ILE A 26 -42.30 -36.83 -59.76
C ILE A 26 -43.34 -37.93 -59.92
N PHE A 27 -44.03 -37.91 -61.05
CA PHE A 27 -45.17 -38.75 -61.34
C PHE A 27 -44.74 -39.89 -62.26
N GLY A 28 -44.80 -41.11 -61.75
CA GLY A 28 -44.52 -42.33 -62.49
C GLY A 28 -45.75 -43.24 -62.55
N VAL A 29 -45.62 -44.40 -63.20
CA VAL A 29 -46.70 -45.39 -63.33
C VAL A 29 -47.32 -45.76 -61.97
N PHE A 30 -46.51 -45.81 -60.91
CA PHE A 30 -46.91 -46.20 -59.56
C PHE A 30 -47.24 -45.04 -58.62
N LYS A 31 -46.91 -43.78 -58.97
CA LYS A 31 -47.12 -42.60 -58.12
C LYS A 31 -47.88 -41.52 -58.89
N ARG A 32 -49.20 -41.50 -58.72
CA ARG A 32 -50.12 -40.58 -59.43
C ARG A 32 -50.37 -39.26 -58.70
N THR A 33 -50.07 -39.22 -57.41
CA THR A 33 -50.28 -38.05 -56.56
C THR A 33 -48.98 -37.64 -55.86
N PHE A 34 -48.88 -36.36 -55.51
CA PHE A 34 -47.79 -35.79 -54.75
C PHE A 34 -48.32 -34.89 -53.65
N ASP A 35 -48.08 -35.27 -52.40
CA ASP A 35 -48.48 -34.50 -51.23
C ASP A 35 -47.47 -33.38 -50.98
N LEU A 36 -47.89 -32.12 -51.06
CA LEU A 36 -47.02 -30.98 -50.76
C LEU A 36 -46.80 -30.87 -49.24
N PRO A 37 -45.54 -30.80 -48.77
CA PRO A 37 -45.28 -30.52 -47.35
C PRO A 37 -45.80 -29.14 -46.93
N ALA A 38 -46.11 -28.97 -45.63
CA ALA A 38 -46.70 -27.75 -45.08
C ALA A 38 -45.86 -26.45 -45.24
N GLY A 39 -44.57 -26.57 -45.57
CA GLY A 39 -43.66 -25.44 -45.83
C GLY A 39 -43.47 -25.10 -47.31
N PHE A 40 -44.14 -25.80 -48.23
CA PHE A 40 -43.93 -25.65 -49.67
C PHE A 40 -45.26 -25.49 -50.40
N ALA A 41 -45.27 -24.60 -51.38
CA ALA A 41 -46.33 -24.46 -52.38
C ALA A 41 -45.81 -24.95 -53.73
N ALA A 42 -46.69 -25.05 -54.72
CA ALA A 42 -46.25 -25.37 -56.07
C ALA A 42 -47.06 -24.66 -57.14
N LYS A 43 -46.44 -24.44 -58.29
CA LYS A 43 -47.10 -24.06 -59.53
C LYS A 43 -46.97 -25.20 -60.52
N SER A 44 -48.10 -25.75 -60.94
CA SER A 44 -48.15 -26.77 -61.98
C SER A 44 -48.49 -26.16 -63.32
N VAL A 45 -47.86 -26.65 -64.37
CA VAL A 45 -48.19 -26.35 -65.76
C VAL A 45 -48.72 -27.62 -66.39
N SER A 46 -49.91 -27.57 -66.98
CA SER A 46 -50.47 -28.71 -67.72
C SER A 46 -49.87 -28.80 -69.14
N ARG A 47 -50.09 -29.90 -69.85
CA ARG A 47 -49.60 -30.07 -71.25
C ARG A 47 -50.26 -29.11 -72.23
N ASP A 48 -51.47 -28.68 -71.92
CA ASP A 48 -52.28 -27.66 -72.59
C ASP A 48 -51.94 -26.23 -72.11
N GLY A 49 -50.91 -26.06 -71.26
CA GLY A 49 -50.38 -24.76 -70.85
C GLY A 49 -51.21 -24.05 -69.77
N VAL A 50 -52.14 -24.74 -69.11
CA VAL A 50 -52.90 -24.18 -67.99
C VAL A 50 -52.02 -24.19 -66.74
N HIS A 51 -51.91 -23.03 -66.09
CA HIS A 51 -51.14 -22.87 -64.86
C HIS A 51 -52.07 -22.89 -63.65
N ARG A 52 -51.68 -23.63 -62.61
CA ARG A 52 -52.40 -23.67 -61.34
C ARG A 52 -51.41 -23.55 -60.18
N VAL A 53 -51.74 -22.70 -59.21
CA VAL A 53 -50.97 -22.58 -57.96
C VAL A 53 -51.66 -23.41 -56.88
N HIS A 54 -50.87 -24.26 -56.24
CA HIS A 54 -51.26 -25.17 -55.17
C HIS A 54 -50.70 -24.64 -53.85
N ARG A 55 -51.56 -24.63 -52.83
CA ARG A 55 -51.22 -24.18 -51.47
C ARG A 55 -50.46 -25.27 -50.71
N PRO A 56 -49.73 -24.92 -49.65
CA PRO A 56 -49.08 -25.90 -48.79
C PRO A 56 -50.06 -26.94 -48.23
N GLY A 57 -49.63 -28.20 -48.18
CA GLY A 57 -50.46 -29.33 -47.73
C GLY A 57 -51.44 -29.87 -48.78
N GLN A 58 -51.54 -29.27 -49.98
CA GLN A 58 -52.42 -29.78 -51.03
C GLN A 58 -51.82 -31.01 -51.74
N VAL A 59 -52.69 -31.92 -52.14
CA VAL A 59 -52.36 -33.07 -52.98
C VAL A 59 -52.42 -32.64 -54.44
N ILE A 60 -51.35 -32.87 -55.20
CA ILE A 60 -51.28 -32.59 -56.62
C ILE A 60 -51.47 -33.89 -57.42
N GLU A 61 -52.41 -33.90 -58.35
CA GLU A 61 -52.63 -35.01 -59.28
C GLU A 61 -51.77 -34.84 -60.55
N GLY A 62 -51.04 -35.87 -60.94
CA GLY A 62 -50.03 -35.79 -62.00
C GLY A 62 -50.53 -36.02 -63.43
N GLY A 63 -51.82 -36.35 -63.64
CA GLY A 63 -52.31 -36.95 -64.90
C GLY A 63 -52.06 -36.12 -66.17
N GLU A 64 -52.08 -34.80 -66.08
CA GLU A 64 -51.98 -33.89 -67.24
C GLU A 64 -50.84 -32.87 -67.13
N LEU A 65 -49.96 -33.03 -66.15
CA LEU A 65 -48.91 -32.05 -65.87
C LEU A 65 -47.70 -32.24 -66.80
N SER A 66 -47.14 -31.12 -67.26
CA SER A 66 -45.88 -31.06 -68.00
C SER A 66 -44.72 -30.68 -67.08
N GLU A 67 -44.95 -29.73 -66.16
CA GLU A 67 -43.93 -29.19 -65.28
C GLU A 67 -44.49 -28.84 -63.90
N LEU A 68 -43.63 -28.94 -62.89
CA LEU A 68 -43.91 -28.48 -61.53
C LEU A 68 -42.78 -27.58 -61.02
N LEU A 69 -43.13 -26.37 -60.62
CA LEU A 69 -42.28 -25.47 -59.83
C LEU A 69 -42.69 -25.60 -58.37
N ILE A 70 -41.90 -26.29 -57.56
CA ILE A 70 -42.11 -26.38 -56.11
C ILE A 70 -41.29 -25.27 -55.45
N PHE A 71 -41.89 -24.50 -54.54
CA PHE A 71 -41.21 -23.39 -53.87
C PHE A 71 -41.59 -23.29 -52.39
N ARG A 72 -40.69 -22.75 -51.57
CA ARG A 72 -40.93 -22.56 -50.15
C ARG A 72 -41.95 -21.45 -49.94
N SER A 73 -42.99 -21.74 -49.17
CA SER A 73 -44.08 -20.81 -48.89
C SER A 73 -43.83 -19.92 -47.66
N GLN A 74 -42.82 -20.25 -46.86
CA GLN A 74 -42.41 -19.47 -45.69
C GLN A 74 -41.25 -18.53 -46.04
N PRO A 75 -41.18 -17.33 -45.43
CA PRO A 75 -40.06 -16.41 -45.64
C PRO A 75 -38.72 -17.04 -45.24
N ILE A 76 -37.68 -16.78 -46.03
CA ILE A 76 -36.30 -17.18 -45.78
C ILE A 76 -35.49 -16.00 -45.25
N ASP A 77 -34.59 -16.29 -44.32
CA ASP A 77 -33.67 -15.28 -43.77
C ASP A 77 -32.43 -15.17 -44.68
N LEU A 78 -32.16 -13.96 -45.17
CA LEU A 78 -30.96 -13.63 -45.93
C LEU A 78 -30.10 -12.64 -45.14
N THR A 79 -28.78 -12.85 -45.16
CA THR A 79 -27.80 -11.95 -44.53
C THR A 79 -26.91 -11.31 -45.58
N PHE A 80 -26.81 -9.99 -45.57
CA PHE A 80 -25.90 -9.22 -46.41
C PHE A 80 -24.85 -8.55 -45.54
N GLU A 81 -23.59 -8.72 -45.93
CA GLU A 81 -22.45 -8.08 -45.28
C GLU A 81 -21.74 -7.21 -46.30
N MET A 82 -21.52 -5.96 -45.93
CA MET A 82 -20.78 -4.97 -46.69
C MET A 82 -19.65 -4.46 -45.83
N TYR A 83 -18.46 -4.38 -46.42
CA TYR A 83 -17.26 -3.97 -45.72
C TYR A 83 -16.78 -2.64 -46.26
N LYS A 84 -16.26 -1.79 -45.37
CA LYS A 84 -15.63 -0.50 -45.73
C LYS A 84 -16.53 0.42 -46.55
N VAL A 85 -17.80 0.56 -46.17
CA VAL A 85 -18.72 1.52 -46.77
C VAL A 85 -18.42 2.90 -46.19
N PRO A 86 -18.07 3.91 -47.01
CA PRO A 86 -17.71 5.23 -46.51
C PRO A 86 -18.96 5.99 -46.03
N ALA A 87 -18.93 6.43 -44.77
CA ALA A 87 -19.91 7.35 -44.19
C ALA A 87 -19.63 8.81 -44.61
N SER A 88 -20.55 9.73 -44.30
CA SER A 88 -20.43 11.14 -44.68
C SER A 88 -19.22 11.85 -44.04
N ASP A 89 -18.80 11.39 -42.87
CA ASP A 89 -17.62 11.85 -42.11
C ASP A 89 -16.33 11.10 -42.49
N HIS A 90 -16.35 10.38 -43.62
CA HIS A 90 -15.24 9.61 -44.19
C HIS A 90 -14.78 8.39 -43.38
N TYR A 91 -15.42 8.08 -42.24
CA TYR A 91 -15.15 6.82 -41.56
C TYR A 91 -15.72 5.65 -42.36
N LEU A 92 -14.97 4.55 -42.35
CA LEU A 92 -15.39 3.31 -43.00
C LEU A 92 -16.28 2.53 -42.02
N CYS A 93 -17.45 2.13 -42.50
CA CYS A 93 -18.43 1.35 -41.77
C CYS A 93 -18.55 -0.05 -42.39
N ASP A 94 -18.54 -1.07 -41.54
CA ASP A 94 -18.99 -2.41 -41.90
C ASP A 94 -20.47 -2.51 -41.54
N VAL A 95 -21.26 -3.07 -42.46
CA VAL A 95 -22.72 -3.14 -42.35
C VAL A 95 -23.18 -4.58 -42.49
N ARG A 96 -24.00 -5.02 -41.54
CA ARG A 96 -24.68 -6.32 -41.61
C ARG A 96 -26.18 -6.11 -41.63
N VAL A 97 -26.84 -6.61 -42.67
CA VAL A 97 -28.30 -6.53 -42.88
C VAL A 97 -28.88 -7.93 -42.87
N GLN A 98 -29.96 -8.14 -42.12
CA GLN A 98 -30.74 -9.36 -42.13
C GLN A 98 -32.17 -9.06 -42.58
N VAL A 99 -32.63 -9.74 -43.62
CA VAL A 99 -33.97 -9.55 -44.19
C VAL A 99 -34.69 -10.88 -44.31
N GLN A 100 -36.01 -10.84 -44.22
CA GLN A 100 -36.89 -11.95 -44.55
C GLN A 100 -37.45 -11.77 -45.95
N VAL A 101 -37.24 -12.76 -46.81
CA VAL A 101 -37.69 -12.74 -48.20
C VAL A 101 -38.68 -13.86 -48.43
N ALA A 102 -39.79 -13.59 -49.11
CA ALA A 102 -40.75 -14.62 -49.54
C ALA A 102 -40.85 -14.65 -51.07
N VAL A 103 -41.20 -15.82 -51.59
CA VAL A 103 -41.61 -15.97 -52.99
C VAL A 103 -43.10 -15.63 -53.07
N VAL A 104 -43.47 -14.70 -53.94
CA VAL A 104 -44.87 -14.25 -54.06
C VAL A 104 -45.68 -15.34 -54.77
N PRO A 105 -46.74 -15.91 -54.13
CA PRO A 105 -47.47 -17.06 -54.68
C PRO A 105 -48.52 -16.66 -55.73
N GLU A 106 -48.24 -15.65 -56.52
CA GLU A 106 -49.08 -15.20 -57.64
C GLU A 106 -48.53 -15.72 -58.96
N ARG A 107 -49.43 -15.99 -59.92
CA ARG A 107 -49.04 -16.68 -61.17
C ARG A 107 -47.93 -15.93 -61.92
N ALA A 108 -48.11 -14.62 -62.11
CA ALA A 108 -47.20 -13.77 -62.87
C ALA A 108 -45.84 -13.64 -62.15
N ASP A 109 -45.85 -13.46 -60.84
CA ASP A 109 -44.64 -13.41 -60.03
C ASP A 109 -43.86 -14.72 -60.06
N LEU A 110 -44.54 -15.86 -60.04
CA LEU A 110 -43.87 -17.16 -60.17
C LEU A 110 -43.26 -17.40 -61.55
N ASP A 111 -43.80 -16.79 -62.62
CA ASP A 111 -43.13 -16.77 -63.93
C ASP A 111 -41.88 -15.87 -63.87
N SER A 112 -42.00 -14.66 -63.32
CA SER A 112 -40.86 -13.75 -63.13
C SER A 112 -39.74 -14.36 -62.27
N PHE A 113 -40.10 -15.06 -61.19
CA PHE A 113 -39.18 -15.76 -60.30
C PHE A 113 -38.46 -16.90 -61.02
N ARG A 114 -39.20 -17.69 -61.81
CA ARG A 114 -38.60 -18.73 -62.65
C ARG A 114 -37.62 -18.12 -63.65
N ASP A 115 -38.01 -17.08 -64.36
CA ASP A 115 -37.21 -16.51 -65.45
C ASP A 115 -35.97 -15.77 -64.95
N ARG A 116 -36.06 -15.07 -63.80
CA ARG A 116 -34.98 -14.21 -63.29
C ARG A 116 -34.13 -14.85 -62.20
N VAL A 117 -34.73 -15.60 -61.27
CA VAL A 117 -34.02 -16.17 -60.12
C VAL A 117 -33.52 -17.57 -60.43
N ILE A 118 -34.39 -18.45 -60.93
CA ILE A 118 -33.98 -19.80 -61.37
C ILE A 118 -33.22 -19.70 -62.69
N ALA A 119 -33.72 -18.90 -63.63
CA ALA A 119 -33.18 -18.71 -64.97
C ALA A 119 -32.95 -20.06 -65.69
N SER A 120 -31.71 -20.36 -66.09
CA SER A 120 -31.35 -21.62 -66.77
C SER A 120 -31.08 -22.79 -65.82
N ARG A 121 -31.21 -22.61 -64.50
CA ARG A 121 -30.99 -23.66 -63.50
C ARG A 121 -32.24 -24.51 -63.32
N THR A 122 -32.08 -25.67 -62.70
CA THR A 122 -33.20 -26.52 -62.28
C THR A 122 -33.70 -26.18 -60.89
N ASP A 123 -32.90 -25.54 -60.06
CA ASP A 123 -33.23 -25.17 -58.69
C ASP A 123 -32.61 -23.83 -58.27
N ALA A 124 -33.24 -23.22 -57.26
CA ALA A 124 -32.77 -22.05 -56.55
C ALA A 124 -32.66 -22.38 -55.05
N ASN A 125 -31.51 -22.06 -54.49
CA ASN A 125 -31.21 -22.12 -53.06
C ASN A 125 -31.11 -20.69 -52.48
N ILE A 126 -30.89 -20.59 -51.17
CA ILE A 126 -30.69 -19.33 -50.46
C ILE A 126 -29.62 -18.46 -51.13
N ASP A 127 -28.48 -19.03 -51.51
CA ASP A 127 -27.38 -18.29 -52.16
C ASP A 127 -27.80 -17.69 -53.51
N THR A 128 -28.67 -18.37 -54.25
CA THR A 128 -29.18 -17.89 -55.54
C THR A 128 -30.10 -16.68 -55.35
N VAL A 129 -31.01 -16.73 -54.37
CA VAL A 129 -31.87 -15.59 -54.03
C VAL A 129 -31.04 -14.43 -53.49
N GLN A 130 -30.06 -14.72 -52.63
CA GLN A 130 -29.16 -13.72 -52.07
C GLN A 130 -28.33 -13.04 -53.17
N ALA A 131 -27.79 -13.79 -54.13
CA ALA A 131 -27.06 -13.24 -55.27
C ALA A 131 -27.94 -12.33 -56.14
N CYS A 132 -29.22 -12.67 -56.32
CA CYS A 132 -30.18 -11.85 -57.05
C CYS A 132 -30.45 -10.50 -56.35
N LEU A 133 -30.65 -10.51 -55.03
CA LEU A 133 -31.00 -9.30 -54.26
C LEU A 133 -29.80 -8.43 -53.86
N ARG A 134 -28.60 -9.02 -53.78
CA ARG A 134 -27.39 -8.36 -53.27
C ARG A 134 -27.12 -6.98 -53.88
N PRO A 135 -27.11 -6.79 -55.22
CA PRO A 135 -26.77 -5.48 -55.79
C PRO A 135 -27.76 -4.36 -55.39
N ALA A 136 -29.03 -4.70 -55.24
CA ALA A 136 -30.08 -3.75 -54.89
C ALA A 136 -30.02 -3.35 -53.41
N VAL A 137 -29.81 -4.33 -52.53
CA VAL A 137 -29.60 -4.11 -51.09
C VAL A 137 -28.32 -3.31 -50.86
N GLU A 138 -27.22 -3.67 -51.50
CA GLU A 138 -25.93 -2.97 -51.37
C GLU A 138 -26.05 -1.51 -51.83
N LYS A 139 -26.73 -1.24 -52.95
CA LYS A 139 -26.96 0.12 -53.43
C LYS A 139 -27.77 0.96 -52.44
N GLY A 140 -28.85 0.40 -51.88
CA GLY A 140 -29.69 1.10 -50.89
C GLY A 140 -28.92 1.43 -49.61
N VAL A 141 -28.15 0.47 -49.09
CA VAL A 141 -27.32 0.65 -47.90
C VAL A 141 -26.18 1.63 -48.14
N GLN A 142 -25.48 1.54 -49.28
CA GLN A 142 -24.38 2.46 -49.61
C GLN A 142 -24.87 3.90 -49.71
N ALA A 143 -26.00 4.14 -50.38
CA ALA A 143 -26.60 5.48 -50.46
C ALA A 143 -26.98 6.01 -49.06
N PHE A 144 -27.53 5.14 -48.21
CA PHE A 144 -27.89 5.51 -46.84
C PHE A 144 -26.66 5.84 -45.97
N VAL A 145 -25.63 4.99 -46.00
CA VAL A 145 -24.39 5.20 -45.24
C VAL A 145 -23.68 6.48 -45.70
N ALA A 146 -23.60 6.73 -47.00
CA ALA A 146 -22.97 7.93 -47.54
C ALA A 146 -23.68 9.24 -47.12
N ALA A 147 -24.95 9.18 -46.73
CA ALA A 147 -25.73 10.33 -46.30
C ALA A 147 -25.66 10.60 -44.78
N ASN A 148 -25.07 9.70 -43.99
CA ASN A 148 -25.09 9.77 -42.53
C ASN A 148 -23.69 9.67 -41.93
N GLU A 149 -23.48 10.32 -40.78
CA GLU A 149 -22.22 10.24 -40.04
C GLU A 149 -22.06 8.87 -39.37
N SER A 150 -20.82 8.39 -39.25
CA SER A 150 -20.52 7.11 -38.62
C SER A 150 -20.99 7.03 -37.16
N SER A 151 -20.98 8.16 -36.44
CA SER A 151 -21.45 8.27 -35.06
C SER A 151 -22.95 7.93 -34.92
N ALA A 152 -23.79 8.48 -35.81
CA ALA A 152 -25.22 8.27 -35.86
C ALA A 152 -25.58 6.86 -36.36
N LEU A 153 -24.76 6.30 -37.24
CA LEU A 153 -24.90 4.93 -37.73
C LEU A 153 -24.58 3.90 -36.63
N VAL A 154 -23.41 4.01 -35.99
CA VAL A 154 -22.96 3.07 -34.95
C VAL A 154 -23.79 3.21 -33.67
N GLY A 155 -24.27 4.41 -33.34
CA GLY A 155 -25.16 4.63 -32.20
C GLY A 155 -26.60 4.14 -32.41
N GLY A 156 -26.95 3.69 -33.62
CA GLY A 156 -28.26 3.13 -33.94
C GLY A 156 -29.39 4.15 -34.03
N GLN A 157 -29.09 5.46 -34.03
CA GLN A 157 -30.11 6.51 -34.09
C GLN A 157 -30.94 6.46 -35.37
N CYS A 158 -30.34 6.02 -36.47
CA CYS A 158 -30.98 6.01 -37.79
C CYS A 158 -31.44 4.59 -38.24
N ALA A 159 -31.59 3.63 -37.31
CA ALA A 159 -31.87 2.24 -37.65
C ALA A 159 -33.20 2.04 -38.42
N ALA A 160 -34.24 2.82 -38.12
CA ALA A 160 -35.53 2.74 -38.80
C ALA A 160 -35.42 3.22 -40.26
N ASP A 161 -34.79 4.38 -40.48
CA ASP A 161 -34.57 4.95 -41.81
C ASP A 161 -33.66 4.04 -42.66
N ALA A 162 -32.67 3.41 -42.02
CA ALA A 162 -31.78 2.45 -42.67
C ALA A 162 -32.53 1.21 -43.17
N LYS A 163 -33.50 0.70 -42.39
CA LYS A 163 -34.38 -0.40 -42.81
C LYS A 163 -35.25 0.02 -43.99
N GLN A 164 -35.80 1.22 -43.98
CA GLN A 164 -36.59 1.73 -45.10
C GLN A 164 -35.74 1.87 -46.37
N ALA A 165 -34.51 2.38 -46.26
CA ALA A 165 -33.60 2.50 -47.40
C ALA A 165 -33.24 1.14 -48.04
N VAL A 166 -33.15 0.07 -47.24
CA VAL A 166 -32.99 -1.31 -47.75
C VAL A 166 -34.23 -1.77 -48.53
N LEU A 167 -35.43 -1.50 -47.99
CA LEU A 167 -36.69 -1.85 -48.65
C LEU A 167 -36.85 -1.11 -49.98
N ASP A 168 -36.65 0.21 -49.97
CA ASP A 168 -36.75 1.05 -51.16
C ASP A 168 -35.73 0.67 -52.23
N GLY A 169 -34.48 0.39 -51.81
CA GLY A 169 -33.41 -0.01 -52.71
C GLY A 169 -33.67 -1.37 -53.39
N ALA A 170 -34.36 -2.28 -52.71
CA ALA A 170 -34.65 -3.62 -53.21
C ALA A 170 -36.02 -3.76 -53.91
N ALA A 171 -36.92 -2.79 -53.78
CA ALA A 171 -38.31 -2.88 -54.23
C ALA A 171 -38.45 -3.27 -55.71
N GLU A 172 -37.72 -2.61 -56.61
CA GLU A 172 -37.79 -2.86 -58.06
C GLU A 172 -37.30 -4.27 -58.43
N VAL A 173 -36.20 -4.74 -57.82
CA VAL A 173 -35.65 -6.07 -58.08
C VAL A 173 -36.55 -7.15 -57.49
N CYS A 174 -37.11 -6.92 -56.29
CA CYS A 174 -38.06 -7.84 -55.66
C CYS A 174 -39.30 -8.03 -56.53
N PHE A 175 -39.98 -6.94 -56.89
CA PHE A 175 -41.16 -6.95 -57.74
C PHE A 175 -40.89 -7.66 -59.07
N SER A 176 -39.81 -7.29 -59.74
CA SER A 176 -39.52 -7.81 -61.06
C SER A 176 -39.01 -9.26 -61.07
N SER A 177 -38.63 -9.81 -59.92
CA SER A 177 -38.16 -11.18 -59.74
C SER A 177 -39.17 -12.07 -58.99
N GLY A 178 -40.40 -11.60 -58.75
CA GLY A 178 -41.42 -12.36 -58.03
C GLY A 178 -41.08 -12.64 -56.56
N LEU A 179 -40.33 -11.75 -55.93
CA LEU A 179 -39.91 -11.81 -54.53
C LEU A 179 -40.55 -10.66 -53.75
N SER A 180 -40.75 -10.84 -52.44
CA SER A 180 -41.09 -9.77 -51.50
C SER A 180 -40.11 -9.79 -50.34
N ILE A 181 -39.69 -8.61 -49.86
CA ILE A 181 -39.05 -8.48 -48.54
C ILE A 181 -40.15 -8.19 -47.53
N GLU A 182 -40.45 -9.17 -46.68
CA GLU A 182 -41.48 -9.05 -45.64
C GLU A 182 -41.03 -8.11 -44.52
N THR A 183 -39.75 -8.20 -44.13
CA THR A 183 -39.19 -7.34 -43.08
C THR A 183 -37.67 -7.28 -43.13
N VAL A 184 -37.10 -6.15 -42.71
CA VAL A 184 -35.68 -6.03 -42.35
C VAL A 184 -35.57 -6.26 -40.84
N ARG A 185 -35.18 -7.47 -40.46
CA ARG A 185 -35.08 -7.87 -39.05
C ARG A 185 -34.06 -7.00 -38.32
N GLU A 186 -32.87 -6.90 -38.90
CA GLU A 186 -31.74 -6.27 -38.25
C GLU A 186 -30.85 -5.55 -39.26
N ILE A 187 -30.36 -4.38 -38.87
CA ILE A 187 -29.27 -3.69 -39.54
C ILE A 187 -28.31 -3.19 -38.48
N ARG A 188 -27.03 -3.55 -38.59
CA ARG A 188 -25.97 -3.14 -37.66
C ARG A 188 -24.85 -2.47 -38.43
N PHE A 189 -24.34 -1.39 -37.85
CA PHE A 189 -23.19 -0.64 -38.34
C PHE A 189 -22.06 -0.74 -37.31
N THR A 190 -20.85 -0.98 -37.78
CA THR A 190 -19.64 -0.93 -36.96
C THR A 190 -18.58 -0.12 -37.67
N SER A 191 -17.87 0.76 -36.95
CA SER A 191 -16.74 1.52 -37.50
C SER A 191 -15.55 1.49 -36.55
N GLU A 192 -14.47 0.82 -36.97
CA GLU A 192 -13.24 0.75 -36.20
C GLU A 192 -12.56 2.13 -36.09
N GLY A 193 -12.61 2.92 -37.15
CA GLY A 193 -12.03 4.28 -37.16
C GLY A 193 -12.71 5.20 -36.16
N HIS A 194 -14.05 5.21 -36.14
CA HIS A 194 -14.82 6.00 -35.17
C HIS A 194 -14.55 5.54 -33.73
N ALA A 195 -14.49 4.22 -33.49
CA ALA A 195 -14.19 3.67 -32.18
C ALA A 195 -12.80 4.08 -31.67
N ARG A 196 -11.77 4.09 -32.53
CA ARG A 196 -10.42 4.57 -32.20
C ARG A 196 -10.40 6.07 -31.91
N ALA A 197 -11.10 6.88 -32.70
CA ALA A 197 -11.18 8.33 -32.48
C ALA A 197 -11.81 8.66 -31.12
N ARG A 198 -12.95 8.03 -30.81
CA ARG A 198 -13.63 8.19 -29.52
C ARG A 198 -12.76 7.76 -28.34
N ALA A 199 -12.06 6.63 -28.45
CA ALA A 199 -11.14 6.18 -27.41
C ALA A 199 -9.99 7.18 -27.16
N ALA A 200 -9.47 7.79 -28.23
CA ALA A 200 -8.43 8.81 -28.13
C ALA A 200 -8.93 10.09 -27.45
N GLU A 201 -10.15 10.54 -27.77
CA GLU A 201 -10.80 11.69 -27.14
C GLU A 201 -11.06 11.45 -25.64
N GLU A 202 -11.62 10.29 -25.28
CA GLU A 202 -11.86 9.90 -23.90
C GLU A 202 -10.55 9.83 -23.10
N GLN A 203 -9.47 9.32 -23.71
CA GLN A 203 -8.16 9.28 -23.06
C GLN A 203 -7.55 10.67 -22.87
N ALA A 204 -7.68 11.56 -23.86
CA ALA A 204 -7.22 12.94 -23.76
C ALA A 204 -7.97 13.71 -22.65
N ALA A 205 -9.29 13.53 -22.57
CA ALA A 205 -10.11 14.13 -21.52
C ALA A 205 -9.69 13.65 -20.12
N ARG A 206 -9.41 12.36 -19.94
CA ARG A 206 -8.90 11.82 -18.66
C ARG A 206 -7.58 12.43 -18.24
N ARG A 207 -6.61 12.54 -19.16
CA ARG A 207 -5.30 13.15 -18.87
C ARG A 207 -5.44 14.61 -18.45
N LEU A 208 -6.34 15.37 -19.09
CA LEU A 208 -6.59 16.76 -18.73
C LEU A 208 -7.20 16.87 -17.32
N HIS A 209 -8.15 16.00 -16.96
CA HIS A 209 -8.71 15.97 -15.61
C HIS A 209 -7.68 15.58 -14.54
N GLU A 210 -6.83 14.59 -14.83
CA GLU A 210 -5.74 14.19 -13.92
C GLU A 210 -4.74 15.33 -13.69
N HIS A 211 -4.34 16.03 -14.76
CA HIS A 211 -3.46 17.19 -14.65
C HIS A 211 -4.08 18.34 -13.85
N ALA A 212 -5.38 18.63 -14.05
CA ALA A 212 -6.09 19.66 -13.30
C ALA A 212 -6.15 19.30 -11.80
N ALA A 213 -6.51 18.06 -11.46
CA ALA A 213 -6.58 17.60 -10.08
C ALA A 213 -5.20 17.64 -9.37
N GLN A 214 -4.12 17.30 -10.08
CA GLN A 214 -2.76 17.44 -9.55
C GLN A 214 -2.36 18.92 -9.32
N GLY A 215 -2.83 19.83 -10.17
CA GLY A 215 -2.64 21.27 -10.01
C GLY A 215 -3.29 21.78 -8.72
N GLU A 216 -4.59 21.49 -8.54
CA GLU A 216 -5.36 21.88 -7.35
C GLU A 216 -4.74 21.34 -6.05
N LEU A 217 -4.28 20.08 -6.06
CA LEU A 217 -3.63 19.49 -4.89
C LEU A 217 -2.31 20.20 -4.52
N ARG A 218 -1.49 20.56 -5.52
CA ARG A 218 -0.23 21.29 -5.28
C ARG A 218 -0.49 22.69 -4.73
N GLU A 219 -1.48 23.39 -5.27
CA GLU A 219 -1.88 24.71 -4.77
C GLU A 219 -2.39 24.63 -3.33
N ALA A 220 -3.23 23.63 -3.01
CA ALA A 220 -3.72 23.41 -1.65
C ALA A 220 -2.58 23.11 -0.65
N ILE A 221 -1.63 22.26 -1.03
CA ILE A 221 -0.45 21.96 -0.19
C ILE A 221 0.39 23.22 0.03
N SER A 222 0.66 24.00 -1.01
CA SER A 222 1.45 25.24 -0.90
C SER A 222 0.74 26.30 -0.04
N ALA A 223 -0.57 26.47 -0.20
CA ALA A 223 -1.35 27.40 0.61
C ALA A 223 -1.35 26.98 2.09
N ALA A 224 -1.52 25.69 2.39
CA ALA A 224 -1.47 25.17 3.76
C ALA A 224 -0.08 25.35 4.41
N GLN A 225 1.00 25.15 3.65
CA GLN A 225 2.36 25.40 4.12
C GLN A 225 2.60 26.88 4.44
N ASN A 226 2.17 27.80 3.56
CA ASN A 226 2.29 29.24 3.80
C ASN A 226 1.49 29.67 5.03
N GLN A 227 0.25 29.20 5.17
CA GLN A 227 -0.57 29.50 6.35
C GLN A 227 0.07 28.98 7.65
N LYS A 228 0.70 27.79 7.62
CA LYS A 228 1.45 27.25 8.77
C LYS A 228 2.65 28.13 9.11
N LEU A 229 3.41 28.58 8.11
CA LEU A 229 4.58 29.46 8.31
C LEU A 229 4.16 30.82 8.89
N ASP A 230 3.13 31.46 8.33
CA ASP A 230 2.60 32.73 8.84
C ASP A 230 2.12 32.59 10.29
N HIS A 231 1.46 31.48 10.60
CA HIS A 231 1.01 31.19 11.96
C HIS A 231 2.18 31.02 12.93
N LEU A 232 3.21 30.24 12.56
CA LEU A 232 4.41 30.06 13.39
C LEU A 232 5.17 31.37 13.57
N GLN A 233 5.30 32.18 12.51
CA GLN A 233 5.93 33.49 12.58
C GLN A 233 5.19 34.44 13.54
N SER A 234 3.85 34.41 13.52
CA SER A 234 3.03 35.17 14.46
C SER A 234 3.25 34.72 15.90
N MET A 235 3.30 33.41 16.16
CA MET A 235 3.56 32.87 17.49
C MET A 235 4.97 33.21 17.99
N LEU A 236 5.99 33.11 17.14
CA LEU A 236 7.37 33.46 17.47
C LEU A 236 7.52 34.96 17.78
N THR A 237 6.89 35.82 16.97
CA THR A 237 6.87 37.28 17.25
C THR A 237 6.26 37.55 18.63
N ARG A 238 5.14 36.89 18.96
CA ARG A 238 4.50 37.05 20.28
C ARG A 238 5.39 36.54 21.40
N LEU A 239 6.07 35.41 21.21
CA LEU A 239 6.99 34.84 22.19
C LEU A 239 8.18 35.78 22.43
N GLN A 240 8.73 36.40 21.37
CA GLN A 240 9.79 37.41 21.47
C GLN A 240 9.33 38.66 22.24
N THR A 241 8.11 39.14 22.01
CA THR A 241 7.54 40.26 22.78
C THR A 241 7.45 39.92 24.27
N LEU A 242 6.91 38.73 24.61
CA LEU A 242 6.79 38.30 26.00
C LEU A 242 8.17 38.13 26.67
N ALA A 243 9.15 37.59 25.95
CA ALA A 243 10.53 37.48 26.44
C ALA A 243 11.16 38.86 26.71
N GLY A 244 10.87 39.86 25.87
CA GLY A 244 11.31 41.24 26.08
C GLY A 244 10.65 41.92 27.29
N GLU A 245 9.38 41.59 27.56
CA GLU A 245 8.64 42.08 28.72
C GLU A 245 9.05 41.39 30.04
N SER A 246 9.55 40.15 29.97
CA SER A 246 9.95 39.34 31.13
C SER A 246 11.33 38.69 30.93
N PRO A 247 12.44 39.45 31.03
CA PRO A 247 13.80 38.96 30.71
C PRO A 247 14.32 37.81 31.58
N HIS A 248 13.68 37.56 32.73
CA HIS A 248 14.06 36.51 33.68
C HIS A 248 13.11 35.31 33.70
N ALA A 249 12.06 35.32 32.87
CA ALA A 249 11.14 34.19 32.77
C ALA A 249 11.77 33.05 31.97
N ALA A 250 11.66 31.82 32.47
CA ALA A 250 12.08 30.63 31.72
C ALA A 250 11.20 30.45 30.47
N MET A 251 11.76 29.82 29.42
CA MET A 251 11.03 29.56 28.18
C MET A 251 9.71 28.79 28.42
N SER A 252 9.73 27.79 29.32
CA SER A 252 8.53 27.02 29.69
C SER A 252 7.44 27.90 30.32
N ASP A 253 7.81 28.93 31.08
CA ASP A 253 6.84 29.87 31.66
C ASP A 253 6.26 30.82 30.62
N LEU A 254 7.08 31.28 29.66
CA LEU A 254 6.61 32.07 28.52
C LEU A 254 5.64 31.27 27.65
N MET A 255 5.89 29.97 27.46
CA MET A 255 5.02 29.08 26.69
C MET A 255 3.64 28.96 27.32
N LYS A 256 3.51 28.99 28.66
CA LYS A 256 2.21 28.91 29.37
C LYS A 256 1.23 30.04 28.99
N ALA A 257 1.71 31.14 28.39
CA ALA A 257 0.86 32.21 27.87
C ALA A 257 0.09 31.84 26.57
N PHE A 258 0.43 30.70 25.95
CA PHE A 258 -0.21 30.18 24.74
C PHE A 258 -1.21 29.05 25.07
N SER A 259 -2.20 28.88 24.19
CA SER A 259 -3.11 27.72 24.27
C SER A 259 -2.35 26.40 24.12
N GLU A 260 -2.90 25.30 24.65
CA GLU A 260 -2.24 23.98 24.59
C GLU A 260 -1.85 23.56 23.17
N SER A 261 -2.74 23.78 22.19
CA SER A 261 -2.45 23.51 20.77
C SER A 261 -1.28 24.34 20.23
N GLN A 262 -1.23 25.63 20.57
CA GLN A 262 -0.14 26.53 20.17
C GLN A 262 1.18 26.16 20.86
N ARG A 263 1.14 25.81 22.15
CA ARG A 263 2.31 25.32 22.89
C ARG A 263 2.87 24.07 22.22
N GLY A 264 2.01 23.13 21.89
CA GLY A 264 2.43 21.91 21.19
C GLY A 264 3.10 22.19 19.85
N GLN A 265 2.55 23.12 19.06
CA GLN A 265 3.16 23.55 17.80
C GLN A 265 4.51 24.25 18.01
N LEU A 266 4.64 25.10 19.03
CA LEU A 266 5.89 25.79 19.36
C LEU A 266 6.96 24.82 19.87
N TYR A 267 6.61 23.92 20.82
CA TYR A 267 7.52 22.89 21.29
C TYR A 267 7.95 21.97 20.16
N GLN A 268 7.03 21.56 19.29
CA GLN A 268 7.39 20.78 18.12
C GLN A 268 8.36 21.57 17.25
N ALA A 269 7.99 22.78 16.81
CA ALA A 269 8.83 23.63 15.95
C ALA A 269 10.24 23.91 16.53
N LEU A 270 10.36 24.11 17.84
CA LEU A 270 11.66 24.25 18.51
C LEU A 270 12.52 22.99 18.35
N PHE A 271 11.92 21.82 18.57
CA PHE A 271 12.57 20.54 18.38
C PHE A 271 12.95 20.32 16.90
N GLU A 272 12.04 20.64 15.95
CA GLU A 272 12.32 20.55 14.50
C GLU A 272 13.48 21.46 14.09
N SER A 273 13.54 22.68 14.63
CA SER A 273 14.56 23.68 14.28
C SER A 273 15.97 23.23 14.64
N ARG A 274 16.09 22.36 15.65
CA ARG A 274 17.36 21.83 16.14
C ARG A 274 17.69 20.48 15.56
N ALA A 275 16.68 19.68 15.22
CA ALA A 275 16.87 18.42 14.48
C ALA A 275 17.54 18.62 13.11
N VAL A 276 17.58 19.84 12.57
CA VAL A 276 18.34 20.18 11.35
C VAL A 276 19.85 20.02 11.54
N GLN A 277 20.35 20.15 12.77
CA GLN A 277 21.76 19.93 13.08
C GLN A 277 21.93 18.49 13.54
N PRO A 278 22.57 17.61 12.74
CA PRO A 278 22.84 16.26 13.20
C PRO A 278 23.75 16.35 14.43
N VAL A 279 23.29 15.78 15.54
CA VAL A 279 24.05 15.63 16.77
C VAL A 279 24.35 14.17 17.08
N THR A 280 23.77 13.22 16.34
CA THR A 280 24.05 11.80 16.50
C THR A 280 24.97 11.30 15.38
N ALA A 281 26.06 10.63 15.77
CA ALA A 281 27.03 10.02 14.87
C ALA A 281 26.58 8.62 14.46
N TRP A 282 26.11 7.82 15.42
CA TRP A 282 25.70 6.44 15.20
C TRP A 282 24.52 6.05 16.07
N VAL A 283 23.62 5.26 15.49
CA VAL A 283 22.67 4.45 16.24
C VAL A 283 23.32 3.09 16.47
N VAL A 284 23.47 2.69 17.74
CA VAL A 284 24.14 1.46 18.14
C VAL A 284 23.12 0.43 18.56
N ALA A 285 23.20 -0.79 18.04
CA ALA A 285 22.32 -1.88 18.44
C ALA A 285 23.10 -3.15 18.79
N LEU A 286 22.70 -3.84 19.86
CA LEU A 286 23.28 -5.11 20.26
C LEU A 286 22.44 -6.29 19.77
N THR A 287 23.09 -7.30 19.17
CA THR A 287 22.41 -8.49 18.65
C THR A 287 23.33 -9.70 18.76
N GLY A 288 22.99 -10.65 19.64
CA GLY A 288 23.82 -11.83 19.86
C GLY A 288 25.19 -11.47 20.43
N ASP A 289 26.23 -11.68 19.65
CA ASP A 289 27.64 -11.34 19.89
C ASP A 289 28.14 -10.19 19.01
N GLU A 290 27.23 -9.40 18.42
CA GLU A 290 27.56 -8.31 17.52
C GLU A 290 27.03 -6.96 18.01
N VAL A 291 27.82 -5.93 17.70
CA VAL A 291 27.43 -4.52 17.74
C VAL A 291 27.20 -4.03 16.33
N LEU A 292 26.03 -3.44 16.08
CA LEU A 292 25.68 -2.79 14.83
C LEU A 292 25.80 -1.29 14.99
N LEU A 293 26.51 -0.63 14.09
CA LEU A 293 26.57 0.83 13.97
C LEU A 293 25.81 1.24 12.70
N ILE A 294 24.69 1.94 12.88
CA ILE A 294 23.81 2.44 11.81
C ILE A 294 24.02 3.95 11.69
N ASP A 295 24.38 4.42 10.48
CA ASP A 295 24.54 5.85 10.21
C ASP A 295 23.16 6.52 10.05
N PRO A 296 22.75 7.46 10.92
CA PRO A 296 21.46 8.12 10.83
C PRO A 296 21.31 9.01 9.58
N LYS A 297 22.39 9.30 8.85
CA LYS A 297 22.37 10.06 7.58
C LYS A 297 22.16 9.17 6.36
N GLN A 298 22.42 7.87 6.49
CA GLN A 298 22.35 6.88 5.41
C GLN A 298 21.42 5.73 5.81
N LEU A 299 20.20 6.12 6.21
CA LEU A 299 19.09 5.25 6.57
C LEU A 299 18.68 4.36 5.38
N GLY A 300 19.40 3.25 5.18
CA GLY A 300 19.24 2.35 4.04
C GLY A 300 20.48 1.50 3.74
N ASP A 301 21.65 1.99 4.14
CA ASP A 301 22.91 1.27 3.96
C ASP A 301 23.05 0.14 4.99
N ALA A 302 23.88 -0.85 4.65
CA ALA A 302 24.15 -1.96 5.55
C ALA A 302 24.90 -1.46 6.79
N PRO A 303 24.48 -1.83 8.02
CA PRO A 303 25.15 -1.39 9.23
C PRO A 303 26.58 -1.94 9.28
N ARG A 304 27.50 -1.16 9.87
CA ARG A 304 28.83 -1.66 10.23
C ARG A 304 28.67 -2.65 11.38
N ARG A 305 29.23 -3.86 11.23
CA ARG A 305 29.16 -4.94 12.20
C ARG A 305 30.50 -5.09 12.92
N ILE A 306 30.46 -5.20 14.23
CA ILE A 306 31.63 -5.46 15.07
C ILE A 306 31.31 -6.70 15.91
N ALA A 307 32.05 -7.78 15.70
CA ALA A 307 31.93 -8.98 16.52
C ALA A 307 32.65 -8.77 17.85
N VAL A 308 31.96 -9.05 18.95
CA VAL A 308 32.48 -8.89 20.32
C VAL A 308 32.47 -10.26 20.98
N SER A 309 33.65 -10.82 21.17
CA SER A 309 33.87 -12.09 21.85
C SER A 309 34.83 -11.93 23.00
N GLY A 310 34.60 -12.61 24.12
CA GLY A 310 35.48 -12.55 25.27
C GLY A 310 34.95 -13.35 26.47
N ALA A 311 35.66 -13.23 27.59
CA ALA A 311 35.36 -14.00 28.80
C ALA A 311 34.06 -13.56 29.52
N ALA A 312 33.56 -12.35 29.27
CA ALA A 312 32.32 -11.86 29.90
C ALA A 312 31.03 -12.43 29.25
N GLY A 313 31.15 -13.15 28.14
CA GLY A 313 30.03 -13.85 27.49
C GLY A 313 29.19 -12.99 26.54
N LYS A 314 27.91 -13.37 26.36
CA LYS A 314 26.97 -12.77 25.39
C LYS A 314 26.54 -11.36 25.79
N LEU A 315 26.29 -10.49 24.80
CA LEU A 315 25.97 -9.08 25.01
C LEU A 315 24.51 -8.90 25.46
N ARG A 316 24.25 -7.91 26.31
CA ARG A 316 22.94 -7.65 26.91
C ARG A 316 22.52 -6.18 26.92
N SER A 317 23.40 -5.28 27.34
CA SER A 317 23.10 -3.84 27.43
C SER A 317 24.22 -3.01 26.83
N VAL A 318 23.91 -1.83 26.30
CA VAL A 318 24.93 -0.92 25.77
C VAL A 318 24.71 0.50 26.26
N GLN A 319 25.80 1.18 26.58
CA GLN A 319 25.80 2.59 26.92
C GLN A 319 27.05 3.27 26.36
N VAL A 320 26.93 4.54 25.98
CA VAL A 320 28.06 5.40 25.64
C VAL A 320 28.58 6.04 26.92
N ALA A 321 29.91 6.13 27.06
CA ALA A 321 30.51 6.88 28.16
C ALA A 321 29.98 8.33 28.18
N HIS A 322 29.68 8.86 29.37
CA HIS A 322 29.12 10.21 29.48
C HIS A 322 30.12 11.28 28.99
N ALA A 323 29.57 12.24 28.23
CA ALA A 323 30.21 13.28 27.42
C ALA A 323 31.11 14.30 28.11
N ASN A 324 31.42 14.16 29.40
CA ASN A 324 32.30 15.12 30.08
C ASN A 324 33.77 14.97 29.66
N ASP A 325 34.12 13.85 29.03
CA ASP A 325 35.43 13.61 28.45
C ASP A 325 35.30 13.61 26.92
N ALA A 326 35.93 14.60 26.27
CA ALA A 326 35.84 14.81 24.84
C ALA A 326 36.39 13.64 24.01
N ASP A 327 37.21 12.77 24.62
CA ASP A 327 37.76 11.59 23.96
C ASP A 327 36.90 10.33 24.17
N LEU A 328 36.00 10.31 25.16
CA LEU A 328 35.16 9.13 25.47
C LEU A 328 33.93 8.96 24.58
N HIS A 329 33.69 9.88 23.64
CA HIS A 329 32.60 9.76 22.66
C HIS A 329 32.77 8.58 21.69
N LYS A 330 33.91 7.90 21.72
CA LYS A 330 34.24 6.76 20.85
C LYS A 330 34.14 5.41 21.55
N THR A 331 33.88 5.38 22.86
CA THR A 331 33.92 4.15 23.65
C THR A 331 32.52 3.69 24.02
N LEU A 332 32.21 2.43 23.70
CA LEU A 332 31.00 1.73 24.12
C LEU A 332 31.28 0.86 25.33
N TRP A 333 30.37 0.91 26.29
CA TRP A 333 30.36 0.07 27.47
C TRP A 333 29.24 -0.94 27.35
N ILE A 334 29.61 -2.22 27.24
CA ILE A 334 28.69 -3.28 26.87
C ILE A 334 28.57 -4.26 28.02
N GLY A 335 27.38 -4.31 28.63
CA GLY A 335 27.03 -5.33 29.61
C GLY A 335 26.90 -6.68 28.92
N ALA A 336 27.53 -7.70 29.50
CA ALA A 336 27.53 -9.06 29.00
C ALA A 336 27.01 -10.05 30.06
N ALA A 337 27.06 -11.35 29.81
CA ALA A 337 26.52 -12.38 30.71
C ALA A 337 27.09 -12.30 32.14
N THR A 338 28.40 -12.12 32.28
CA THR A 338 29.10 -12.14 33.58
C THR A 338 30.01 -10.95 33.81
N GLY A 339 29.88 -9.88 33.03
CA GLY A 339 30.79 -8.75 33.10
C GLY A 339 30.47 -7.61 32.14
N VAL A 340 31.46 -6.76 31.90
CA VAL A 340 31.35 -5.58 31.04
C VAL A 340 32.54 -5.52 30.08
N TYR A 341 32.30 -5.19 28.82
CA TYR A 341 33.34 -4.86 27.84
C TYR A 341 33.47 -3.35 27.64
N GLU A 342 34.70 -2.88 27.46
CA GLU A 342 35.02 -1.57 26.91
C GLU A 342 35.42 -1.76 25.44
N LEU A 343 34.65 -1.18 24.51
CA LEU A 343 34.81 -1.34 23.07
C LEU A 343 35.10 0.02 22.42
N ASP A 344 36.23 0.15 21.74
CA ASP A 344 36.49 1.30 20.89
C ASP A 344 35.75 1.15 19.55
N THR A 345 34.91 2.14 19.24
CA THR A 345 34.04 2.11 18.05
C THR A 345 34.79 2.37 16.76
N GLU A 346 35.95 3.04 16.81
CA GLU A 346 36.75 3.33 15.62
C GLU A 346 37.50 2.08 15.16
N SER A 347 38.30 1.47 16.03
CA SER A 347 39.03 0.23 15.76
C SER A 347 38.10 -0.98 15.70
N GLY A 348 37.00 -0.97 16.45
CA GLY A 348 36.14 -2.14 16.65
C GLY A 348 36.78 -3.20 17.54
N THR A 349 37.77 -2.85 18.37
CA THR A 349 38.43 -3.79 19.28
C THR A 349 37.99 -3.61 20.72
N VAL A 350 37.84 -4.73 21.43
CA VAL A 350 37.62 -4.73 22.89
C VAL A 350 38.93 -4.35 23.55
N GLU A 351 38.95 -3.22 24.25
CA GLU A 351 40.13 -2.71 24.95
C GLU A 351 40.28 -3.38 26.31
N ASN A 352 39.18 -3.50 27.06
CA ASN A 352 39.16 -4.08 28.40
C ASN A 352 37.94 -4.99 28.60
N ALA A 353 38.09 -5.99 29.48
CA ALA A 353 37.01 -6.87 29.90
C ALA A 353 36.98 -7.01 31.43
N PHE A 354 35.90 -6.53 32.04
CA PHE A 354 35.67 -6.55 33.48
C PHE A 354 34.79 -7.75 33.82
N VAL A 355 35.41 -8.86 34.25
CA VAL A 355 34.73 -10.15 34.42
C VAL A 355 34.46 -10.43 35.89
N TYR A 356 33.30 -10.99 36.18
CA TYR A 356 32.98 -11.66 37.44
C TYR A 356 32.86 -13.17 37.18
N GLU A 357 33.42 -13.98 38.07
CA GLU A 357 33.36 -15.44 37.98
C GLU A 357 32.31 -15.97 38.97
N PRO A 358 31.04 -16.13 38.56
CA PRO A 358 30.02 -16.63 39.45
C PRO A 358 30.19 -18.15 39.68
N GLU A 359 29.76 -18.63 40.84
CA GLU A 359 29.74 -20.07 41.13
C GLU A 359 28.86 -20.86 40.14
N GLN A 360 27.80 -20.22 39.64
CA GLN A 360 26.88 -20.76 38.65
C GLN A 360 26.68 -19.75 37.53
N MET A 361 26.68 -20.22 36.28
CA MET A 361 26.43 -19.36 35.13
C MET A 361 25.02 -18.77 35.19
N PRO A 362 24.87 -17.44 35.18
CA PRO A 362 23.55 -16.80 35.17
C PRO A 362 22.82 -17.08 33.86
N ARG A 363 21.49 -16.98 33.91
CA ARG A 363 20.65 -17.09 32.70
C ARG A 363 20.58 -15.77 31.95
N GLY A 364 20.61 -14.66 32.70
CA GLY A 364 20.61 -13.31 32.19
C GLY A 364 21.99 -12.78 31.81
N GLY A 365 22.07 -11.47 31.71
CA GLY A 365 23.32 -10.72 31.62
C GLY A 365 23.15 -9.37 32.30
N VAL A 366 24.22 -8.60 32.34
CA VAL A 366 24.25 -7.25 32.89
C VAL A 366 23.20 -6.39 32.18
N ASN A 367 22.22 -5.90 32.94
CA ASN A 367 21.04 -5.18 32.46
C ASN A 367 21.34 -3.72 32.13
N ALA A 368 22.29 -3.11 32.83
CA ALA A 368 22.76 -1.74 32.61
C ALA A 368 24.18 -1.59 33.13
N VAL A 369 24.93 -0.65 32.55
CA VAL A 369 26.32 -0.36 32.88
C VAL A 369 26.47 1.13 33.18
N ALA A 370 27.10 1.49 34.29
CA ALA A 370 27.48 2.85 34.61
C ALA A 370 29.00 2.96 34.69
N VAL A 371 29.55 4.06 34.22
CA VAL A 371 30.99 4.30 34.23
C VAL A 371 31.29 5.68 34.76
N SER A 372 32.35 5.75 35.57
CA SER A 372 32.96 6.98 36.04
C SER A 372 34.48 6.92 35.83
N ASP A 373 35.21 7.96 36.26
CA ASP A 373 36.67 7.98 36.19
C ASP A 373 37.33 6.87 37.02
N ARG A 374 36.62 6.35 38.02
CA ARG A 374 37.15 5.38 38.99
C ARG A 374 36.53 4.01 38.86
N TRP A 375 35.28 3.93 38.45
CA TRP A 375 34.50 2.71 38.57
C TRP A 375 33.76 2.36 37.29
N VAL A 376 33.71 1.06 37.01
CA VAL A 376 32.77 0.43 36.09
C VAL A 376 31.79 -0.34 36.95
N VAL A 377 30.48 -0.10 36.79
CA VAL A 377 29.45 -0.75 37.60
C VAL A 377 28.39 -1.37 36.70
N GLY A 378 28.07 -2.64 36.92
CA GLY A 378 27.03 -3.37 36.19
C GLY A 378 25.90 -3.83 37.13
N THR A 379 24.65 -3.72 36.68
CA THR A 379 23.51 -4.31 37.40
C THR A 379 23.06 -5.61 36.77
N HIS A 380 22.79 -6.63 37.58
CA HIS A 380 22.40 -7.97 37.12
C HIS A 380 21.35 -8.57 38.06
N SER A 381 20.22 -9.04 37.53
CA SER A 381 19.11 -9.51 38.37
C SER A 381 19.43 -10.77 39.20
N GLU A 382 20.37 -11.61 38.76
CA GLU A 382 20.83 -12.79 39.53
C GLU A 382 22.14 -12.57 40.31
N LEU A 383 22.97 -11.59 39.95
CA LEU A 383 24.30 -11.41 40.55
C LEU A 383 24.37 -10.16 41.45
N GLY A 384 23.33 -9.33 41.45
CA GLY A 384 23.26 -8.07 42.19
C GLY A 384 23.92 -6.93 41.42
N VAL A 385 24.58 -6.04 42.17
CA VAL A 385 25.31 -4.90 41.61
C VAL A 385 26.80 -5.19 41.75
N LEU A 386 27.53 -5.16 40.63
CA LEU A 386 28.96 -5.48 40.56
C LEU A 386 29.74 -4.22 40.18
N ALA A 387 30.82 -3.94 40.90
CA ALA A 387 31.67 -2.78 40.67
C ALA A 387 33.14 -3.19 40.51
N TRP A 388 33.81 -2.66 39.48
CA TRP A 388 35.23 -2.87 39.21
C TRP A 388 35.97 -1.53 39.18
N PRO A 389 37.21 -1.45 39.72
CA PRO A 389 38.06 -0.30 39.49
C PRO A 389 38.40 -0.18 38.00
N ARG A 390 38.18 0.99 37.40
CA ARG A 390 38.43 1.22 35.96
C ARG A 390 39.90 1.00 35.58
N ASN A 391 40.83 1.34 36.48
CA ASN A 391 42.28 1.25 36.25
C ASN A 391 42.92 -0.06 36.77
N ALA A 392 42.15 -1.13 36.96
CA ALA A 392 42.64 -2.38 37.54
C ALA A 392 43.84 -3.01 36.78
N GLU A 393 43.90 -2.87 35.46
CA GLU A 393 44.99 -3.43 34.66
C GLU A 393 46.34 -2.76 34.95
N ALA A 394 46.35 -1.45 35.24
CA ALA A 394 47.57 -0.72 35.59
C ALA A 394 48.21 -1.22 36.90
N SER A 395 47.42 -1.86 37.77
CA SER A 395 47.90 -2.45 39.03
C SER A 395 48.40 -3.90 38.90
N GLY A 396 48.18 -4.60 37.79
CA GLY A 396 48.60 -6.00 37.61
C GLY A 396 47.90 -7.02 38.52
N GLU A 397 46.88 -6.59 39.26
CA GLU A 397 46.01 -7.46 40.05
C GLU A 397 44.69 -7.66 39.30
N ASN A 398 44.21 -8.91 39.22
CA ASN A 398 42.83 -9.18 38.84
C ASN A 398 41.92 -8.56 39.89
N ALA A 399 41.49 -7.32 39.68
CA ALA A 399 40.61 -6.64 40.63
C ALA A 399 39.27 -7.39 40.66
N GLN A 400 39.06 -8.14 41.74
CA GLN A 400 37.81 -8.82 41.99
C GLN A 400 36.67 -7.80 42.02
N ALA A 401 35.54 -8.14 41.41
CA ALA A 401 34.36 -7.28 41.45
C ALA A 401 33.90 -7.12 42.91
N LEU A 402 33.66 -5.89 43.31
CA LEU A 402 32.96 -5.57 44.56
C LEU A 402 31.46 -5.76 44.35
N ARG A 403 30.81 -6.54 45.21
CA ARG A 403 29.34 -6.62 45.25
C ARG A 403 28.78 -5.47 46.08
N LEU A 404 27.90 -4.67 45.50
CA LEU A 404 27.18 -3.60 46.19
C LEU A 404 25.79 -4.08 46.59
N PHE A 405 25.27 -3.57 47.71
CA PHE A 405 23.92 -3.84 48.19
C PHE A 405 23.60 -5.35 48.31
N GLU A 406 24.53 -6.16 48.84
CA GLU A 406 24.36 -7.62 48.90
C GLU A 406 23.07 -8.03 49.63
N ASN A 407 22.78 -7.38 50.76
CA ASN A 407 21.58 -7.69 51.55
C ASN A 407 20.29 -7.41 50.79
N GLU A 408 20.27 -6.33 50.00
CA GLU A 408 19.13 -5.89 49.22
C GLU A 408 18.99 -6.72 47.93
N THR A 409 20.10 -7.08 47.29
CA THR A 409 20.11 -7.78 46.00
C THR A 409 19.92 -9.30 46.11
N ASP A 410 20.33 -9.94 47.20
CA ASP A 410 20.20 -11.40 47.39
C ASP A 410 18.73 -11.88 47.37
N ARG A 411 17.77 -10.99 47.64
CA ARG A 411 16.33 -11.28 47.61
C ARG A 411 15.57 -10.54 46.50
N ALA A 412 16.27 -9.70 45.76
CA ALA A 412 15.64 -8.89 44.73
C ALA A 412 15.16 -9.77 43.58
N LYS A 413 13.98 -9.47 43.05
CA LYS A 413 13.53 -10.10 41.79
C LYS A 413 14.17 -9.40 40.59
N THR A 414 14.42 -8.12 40.74
CA THR A 414 14.90 -7.24 39.68
C THR A 414 15.96 -6.30 40.22
N VAL A 415 17.10 -6.27 39.54
CA VAL A 415 18.17 -5.29 39.73
C VAL A 415 18.43 -4.69 38.36
N ARG A 416 18.10 -3.41 38.19
CA ARG A 416 18.03 -2.72 36.90
C ARG A 416 18.59 -1.31 37.01
N CYS A 417 18.94 -0.77 35.85
CA CYS A 417 19.46 0.58 35.68
C CYS A 417 20.79 0.79 36.41
N ALA A 418 21.66 1.60 35.84
CA ALA A 418 22.94 1.92 36.45
C ALA A 418 23.30 3.31 35.93
N ARG A 419 23.54 4.27 36.82
CA ARG A 419 23.96 5.61 36.39
C ARG A 419 24.84 6.29 37.43
N PHE A 420 25.91 6.93 36.96
CA PHE A 420 26.62 7.92 37.76
C PHE A 420 26.04 9.30 37.44
N ALA A 421 25.60 10.00 38.47
CA ALA A 421 25.06 11.35 38.36
C ALA A 421 25.20 12.08 39.70
N SER A 422 25.56 13.36 39.65
CA SER A 422 25.69 14.24 40.83
C SER A 422 26.61 13.64 41.91
N GLY A 423 27.73 13.05 41.47
CA GLY A 423 28.74 12.44 42.35
C GLY A 423 28.30 11.15 43.05
N ARG A 424 27.23 10.51 42.58
CA ARG A 424 26.64 9.31 43.18
C ARG A 424 26.39 8.25 42.12
N PHE A 425 26.50 6.99 42.51
CA PHE A 425 25.97 5.85 41.77
C PHE A 425 24.49 5.66 42.12
N TRP A 426 23.66 5.37 41.13
CA TRP A 426 22.22 5.12 41.25
C TRP A 426 21.84 3.80 40.56
N CYS A 427 21.00 3.00 41.22
CA CYS A 427 20.37 1.82 40.63
C CYS A 427 18.97 1.57 41.20
N ALA A 428 18.18 0.76 40.51
CA ALA A 428 16.88 0.28 40.97
C ALA A 428 16.97 -1.17 41.44
N ILE A 429 16.41 -1.46 42.61
CA ILE A 429 16.28 -2.79 43.20
C ILE A 429 14.80 -2.95 43.56
N ASP A 430 14.08 -3.79 42.82
CA ASP A 430 12.62 -3.95 42.94
C ASP A 430 11.87 -2.60 42.96
N ASP A 431 11.21 -2.25 44.06
CA ASP A 431 10.42 -1.01 44.23
C ASP A 431 11.19 0.14 44.88
N THR A 432 12.52 0.01 45.01
CA THR A 432 13.39 1.02 45.62
C THR A 432 14.51 1.47 44.68
N ILE A 433 14.92 2.73 44.84
CA ILE A 433 16.06 3.33 44.15
C ILE A 433 17.16 3.54 45.20
N HIS A 434 18.32 2.95 44.97
CA HIS A 434 19.47 3.03 45.87
C HIS A 434 20.52 3.98 45.30
N SER A 435 21.18 4.74 46.19
CA SER A 435 22.32 5.55 45.81
C SER A 435 23.45 5.56 46.82
N VAL A 436 24.68 5.56 46.31
CA VAL A 436 25.91 5.63 47.12
C VAL A 436 26.87 6.65 46.53
N LEU A 437 27.74 7.22 47.34
CA LEU A 437 28.74 8.20 46.90
C LEU A 437 29.75 7.52 45.96
N GLU A 438 30.03 8.13 44.81
CA GLU A 438 30.99 7.59 43.84
C GLU A 438 32.40 7.43 44.43
N GLY A 439 32.80 8.38 45.29
CA GLY A 439 34.12 8.36 45.94
C GLY A 439 34.31 7.22 46.94
N ASP A 440 33.21 6.62 47.43
CA ASP A 440 33.21 5.54 48.40
C ASP A 440 31.96 4.67 48.21
N LEU A 441 32.03 3.71 47.28
CA LEU A 441 30.91 2.81 46.96
C LEU A 441 30.54 1.87 48.10
N GLN A 442 31.36 1.76 49.15
CA GLN A 442 31.10 0.95 50.34
C GLN A 442 30.52 1.76 51.51
N ALA A 443 30.43 3.09 51.36
CA ALA A 443 29.80 3.95 52.36
C ALA A 443 28.30 3.63 52.53
N GLY A 444 27.69 4.28 53.53
CA GLY A 444 26.24 4.25 53.68
C GLY A 444 25.52 4.71 52.41
N HIS A 445 24.39 4.08 52.12
CA HIS A 445 23.57 4.37 50.94
C HIS A 445 22.26 5.05 51.32
N ALA A 446 21.69 5.81 50.38
CA ALA A 446 20.35 6.35 50.49
C ALA A 446 19.38 5.49 49.67
N THR A 447 18.13 5.45 50.13
CA THR A 447 17.08 4.64 49.50
C THR A 447 15.83 5.51 49.32
N LEU A 448 15.27 5.49 48.11
CA LEU A 448 14.01 6.12 47.77
C LEU A 448 12.98 5.02 47.45
N SER A 449 11.76 5.15 47.95
CA SER A 449 10.67 4.22 47.66
C SER A 449 9.85 4.72 46.46
N ALA A 450 9.58 3.83 45.50
CA ALA A 450 8.67 4.06 44.37
C ALA A 450 7.20 3.76 44.71
N ALA A 451 6.81 4.02 45.96
CA ALA A 451 5.45 3.81 46.47
C ALA A 451 4.91 2.36 46.35
N GLY A 452 5.80 1.37 46.32
CA GLY A 452 5.46 -0.06 46.30
C GLY A 452 5.46 -0.72 44.91
N ASP A 453 5.62 0.06 43.84
CA ASP A 453 5.65 -0.47 42.48
C ASP A 453 7.08 -0.74 42.02
N THR A 454 7.31 -1.91 41.41
CA THR A 454 8.63 -2.28 40.87
C THR A 454 9.08 -1.29 39.79
N VAL A 455 10.29 -0.75 39.96
CA VAL A 455 10.95 0.18 39.03
C VAL A 455 11.57 -0.60 37.87
N THR A 456 11.16 -0.25 36.66
CA THR A 456 11.58 -0.91 35.43
C THR A 456 12.53 -0.08 34.57
N ALA A 457 12.53 1.25 34.75
CA ALA A 457 13.40 2.20 34.07
C ALA A 457 13.76 3.38 35.00
N LEU A 458 14.93 3.98 34.82
CA LEU A 458 15.46 5.08 35.65
C LEU A 458 16.28 6.05 34.79
N SER A 459 16.01 7.35 34.90
CA SER A 459 16.85 8.42 34.37
C SER A 459 17.16 9.44 35.46
N ILE A 460 18.39 9.94 35.48
CA ILE A 460 18.86 10.95 36.45
C ILE A 460 19.41 12.13 35.64
N GLU A 461 18.86 13.32 35.84
CA GLU A 461 19.28 14.54 35.17
C GLU A 461 19.50 15.64 36.21
N GLY A 462 20.76 16.01 36.46
CA GLY A 462 21.09 16.91 37.57
C GLY A 462 20.59 16.38 38.91
N ASP A 463 19.68 17.13 39.54
CA ASP A 463 19.07 16.76 40.82
C ASP A 463 17.70 16.06 40.66
N ASP A 464 17.23 15.86 39.44
CA ASP A 464 15.95 15.24 39.15
C ASP A 464 16.10 13.74 38.88
N ILE A 465 15.22 12.96 39.50
CA ILE A 465 15.15 11.50 39.37
C ILE A 465 13.82 11.15 38.71
N PHE A 466 13.87 10.40 37.63
CA PHE A 466 12.69 9.90 36.92
C PHE A 466 12.68 8.39 36.94
N ALA A 467 11.59 7.78 37.38
CA ALA A 467 11.44 6.32 37.39
C ALA A 467 10.16 5.89 36.69
N GLY A 468 10.28 4.82 35.92
CA GLY A 468 9.17 4.14 35.26
C GLY A 468 8.84 2.88 36.03
N THR A 469 7.55 2.60 36.25
CA THR A 469 7.12 1.43 37.02
C THR A 469 6.52 0.33 36.15
N VAL A 470 6.39 -0.87 36.71
CA VAL A 470 5.72 -2.02 36.08
C VAL A 470 4.24 -1.76 35.73
N ASP A 471 3.60 -0.85 36.45
CA ASP A 471 2.20 -0.44 36.23
C ASP A 471 2.05 0.69 35.20
N GLY A 472 3.18 1.19 34.67
CA GLY A 472 3.22 2.22 33.65
C GLY A 472 3.28 3.65 34.17
N ASP A 473 3.35 3.84 35.49
CA ASP A 473 3.48 5.17 36.06
C ASP A 473 4.88 5.72 35.80
N VAL A 474 4.94 7.04 35.58
CA VAL A 474 6.21 7.79 35.59
C VAL A 474 6.23 8.68 36.83
N LEU A 475 7.22 8.42 37.67
CA LEU A 475 7.45 9.10 38.94
C LEU A 475 8.63 10.07 38.79
N HIS A 476 8.54 11.20 39.49
CA HIS A 476 9.56 12.25 39.52
C HIS A 476 9.87 12.64 40.96
N TRP A 477 11.15 12.64 41.33
CA TRP A 477 11.64 13.24 42.57
C TRP A 477 12.52 14.43 42.23
N ALA A 478 12.21 15.58 42.82
CA ALA A 478 13.08 16.74 42.78
C ALA A 478 14.15 16.67 43.88
N GLY A 479 15.25 17.41 43.70
CA GLY A 479 16.25 17.63 44.75
C GLY A 479 16.84 16.34 45.30
N LEU A 480 17.22 15.41 44.43
CA LEU A 480 17.83 14.10 44.72
C LEU A 480 17.01 13.24 45.69
N GLY A 481 15.68 13.35 45.65
CA GLY A 481 14.80 12.57 46.51
C GLY A 481 14.56 13.17 47.91
N SER A 482 14.85 14.45 48.09
CA SER A 482 14.46 15.18 49.32
C SER A 482 12.94 15.32 49.48
N GLU A 483 12.19 15.19 48.38
CA GLU A 483 10.73 15.22 48.36
C GLU A 483 10.11 13.83 48.06
N SER A 484 8.82 13.67 48.35
CA SER A 484 8.07 12.48 47.96
C SER A 484 7.87 12.43 46.43
N PRO A 485 7.78 11.24 45.81
CA PRO A 485 7.60 11.14 44.37
C PRO A 485 6.31 11.81 43.92
N ARG A 486 6.41 12.65 42.90
CA ARG A 486 5.25 13.14 42.13
C ARG A 486 5.01 12.21 40.95
N ARG A 487 3.77 11.75 40.78
CA ARG A 487 3.35 11.05 39.56
C ARG A 487 3.11 12.05 38.45
N ILE A 488 3.96 12.04 37.42
CA ILE A 488 3.87 12.96 36.27
C ILE A 488 3.19 12.33 35.05
N HIS A 489 3.05 11.00 35.05
CA HIS A 489 2.22 10.25 34.11
C HIS A 489 1.54 9.09 34.86
N ALA A 490 0.23 8.96 34.68
CA ALA A 490 -0.53 7.82 35.17
C ALA A 490 -0.59 6.74 34.09
N GLY A 491 -0.02 5.58 34.39
CA GLY A 491 0.27 4.54 33.43
C GLY A 491 -0.92 3.84 32.78
N SER A 492 -0.64 3.14 31.68
CA SER A 492 -1.59 2.30 30.96
C SER A 492 -1.73 0.88 31.51
N ARG A 493 -1.23 0.61 32.74
CA ARG A 493 -1.06 -0.74 33.33
C ARG A 493 -0.11 -1.63 32.53
N ARG A 494 0.89 -1.01 31.92
CA ARG A 494 1.95 -1.65 31.16
C ARG A 494 3.28 -1.04 31.56
N ALA A 495 4.28 -1.88 31.75
CA ALA A 495 5.56 -1.45 32.29
C ALA A 495 6.21 -0.34 31.46
N VAL A 496 6.71 0.70 32.14
CA VAL A 496 7.58 1.69 31.52
C VAL A 496 8.98 1.08 31.39
N GLU A 497 9.28 0.52 30.23
CA GLU A 497 10.50 -0.26 30.00
C GLU A 497 11.70 0.63 29.59
N SER A 498 11.49 1.90 29.31
CA SER A 498 12.56 2.88 29.12
C SER A 498 12.14 4.30 29.47
N ILE A 499 13.10 5.07 30.00
CA ILE A 499 12.99 6.51 30.25
C ILE A 499 14.32 7.14 29.85
N ALA A 500 14.25 8.21 29.07
CA ALA A 500 15.40 9.04 28.73
C ALA A 500 15.01 10.51 28.84
N SER A 501 15.92 11.34 29.34
CA SER A 501 15.74 12.79 29.43
C SER A 501 16.70 13.47 28.47
N ILE A 502 16.22 14.50 27.78
CA ILE A 502 17.08 15.42 27.02
C ILE A 502 16.72 16.85 27.39
N ILE A 503 17.74 17.69 27.45
CA ILE A 503 17.57 19.13 27.58
C ILE A 503 17.83 19.71 26.18
N ASP A 504 16.75 20.13 25.53
CA ASP A 504 16.83 20.77 24.23
C ASP A 504 16.70 22.30 24.38
N GLY A 505 17.84 22.94 24.68
CA GLY A 505 17.89 24.37 24.97
C GLY A 505 17.40 24.59 26.38
N ASP A 506 16.35 25.38 26.54
CA ASP A 506 15.72 25.59 27.86
C ASP A 506 14.50 24.68 28.06
N VAL A 507 14.27 23.73 27.15
CA VAL A 507 13.12 22.82 27.22
C VAL A 507 13.61 21.42 27.57
N ALA A 508 13.40 21.03 28.83
CA ALA A 508 13.64 19.67 29.27
C ALA A 508 12.49 18.75 28.85
N ARG A 509 12.83 17.61 28.25
CA ARG A 509 11.87 16.62 27.76
C ARG A 509 12.18 15.27 28.35
N LEU A 510 11.13 14.57 28.74
CA LEU A 510 11.17 13.19 29.17
C LEU A 510 10.57 12.30 28.08
N PHE A 511 11.37 11.37 27.58
CA PHE A 511 10.95 10.33 26.67
C PHE A 511 10.71 9.04 27.43
N TYR A 512 9.61 8.36 27.15
CA TYR A 512 9.32 7.07 27.78
C TYR A 512 8.47 6.17 26.88
N THR A 513 8.51 4.88 27.20
CA THR A 513 7.76 3.83 26.49
C THR A 513 7.05 2.93 27.49
N ASP A 514 5.76 2.68 27.29
CA ASP A 514 4.94 1.82 28.14
C ASP A 514 4.52 0.52 27.41
N THR A 515 5.29 0.04 26.44
CA THR A 515 4.93 -1.10 25.55
C THR A 515 3.67 -0.87 24.69
N SER A 516 3.21 0.38 24.56
CA SER A 516 2.17 0.75 23.61
C SER A 516 2.72 0.95 22.20
N LEU A 517 1.87 1.44 21.28
CA LEU A 517 2.19 1.64 19.87
C LEU A 517 2.97 2.95 19.61
N ALA A 518 3.66 3.48 20.62
CA ALA A 518 4.38 4.75 20.52
C ALA A 518 5.49 4.95 21.56
N VAL A 519 6.35 5.92 21.27
CA VAL A 519 7.20 6.62 22.26
C VAL A 519 6.50 7.91 22.65
N TYR A 520 6.49 8.24 23.94
CA TYR A 520 5.93 9.49 24.45
C TYR A 520 7.06 10.46 24.75
N SER A 521 6.86 11.74 24.40
CA SER A 521 7.71 12.87 24.79
C SER A 521 6.87 13.82 25.62
N GLN A 522 7.18 13.96 26.89
CA GLN A 522 6.55 14.92 27.80
C GLN A 522 7.49 16.09 28.05
N VAL A 523 7.01 17.31 27.87
CA VAL A 523 7.76 18.50 28.30
C VAL A 523 7.66 18.61 29.82
N LEU A 524 8.80 18.67 30.49
CA LEU A 524 8.82 18.86 31.94
C LEU A 524 8.25 20.25 32.27
N ASP A 525 7.51 20.33 33.37
CA ASP A 525 6.79 21.53 33.83
C ASP A 525 5.66 22.06 32.93
N ASP A 526 5.24 21.28 31.93
CA ASP A 526 4.05 21.51 31.11
C ASP A 526 3.19 20.22 31.03
N SER A 527 1.96 20.34 30.56
CA SER A 527 1.06 19.22 30.29
C SER A 527 1.21 18.66 28.87
N PHE A 528 2.08 19.26 28.05
CA PHE A 528 2.24 18.86 26.65
C PHE A 528 2.93 17.49 26.54
N VAL A 529 2.24 16.58 25.84
CA VAL A 529 2.76 15.25 25.49
C VAL A 529 2.67 15.08 23.97
N CYS A 530 3.80 14.78 23.36
CA CYS A 530 3.90 14.36 21.97
C CYS A 530 4.01 12.83 21.89
N ARG A 531 3.39 12.22 20.86
CA ARG A 531 3.35 10.78 20.66
C ARG A 531 3.99 10.41 19.32
N TYR A 532 5.04 9.61 19.36
CA TYR A 532 5.75 9.10 18.18
C TYR A 532 5.19 7.72 17.78
N GLU A 533 4.38 7.66 16.73
CA GLU A 533 3.65 6.47 16.30
C GLU A 533 4.55 5.46 15.57
N ALA A 534 4.47 4.19 15.99
CA ALA A 534 5.32 3.11 15.48
C ALA A 534 4.68 2.26 14.37
N GLY A 535 3.67 2.80 13.66
CA GLY A 535 3.03 2.12 12.53
C GLY A 535 2.41 0.76 12.88
N GLY A 536 1.82 0.63 14.07
CA GLY A 536 1.15 -0.60 14.53
C GLY A 536 2.03 -1.59 15.30
N GLN A 537 3.30 -1.25 15.57
CA GLN A 537 4.20 -2.06 16.40
C GLN A 537 4.22 -1.55 17.84
N THR A 538 4.27 -2.46 18.82
CA THR A 538 4.49 -2.10 20.22
C THR A 538 5.97 -1.77 20.46
N ILE A 539 6.25 -0.76 21.27
CA ILE A 539 7.61 -0.27 21.53
C ILE A 539 8.05 -0.61 22.94
N ARG A 540 9.14 -1.36 23.06
CA ARG A 540 9.66 -1.82 24.34
C ARG A 540 10.70 -0.90 24.95
N ARG A 541 11.61 -0.35 24.14
CA ARG A 541 12.68 0.51 24.65
C ARG A 541 12.93 1.61 23.65
N ALA A 542 13.17 2.83 24.12
CA ALA A 542 13.57 3.96 23.31
C ALA A 542 14.77 4.66 23.94
N GLU A 543 15.56 5.28 23.06
CA GLU A 543 16.63 6.22 23.38
C GLU A 543 16.42 7.45 22.50
N CYS A 544 16.84 8.61 22.99
CA CYS A 544 16.60 9.88 22.31
C CYS A 544 17.82 10.80 22.37
N ALA A 545 18.00 11.55 21.28
CA ALA A 545 18.92 12.67 21.17
C ALA A 545 18.13 13.90 20.68
N ALA A 546 18.82 15.03 20.50
CA ALA A 546 18.17 16.26 20.05
C ALA A 546 17.72 16.21 18.57
N ASP A 547 18.31 15.32 17.76
CA ASP A 547 17.99 15.18 16.34
C ASP A 547 17.13 13.96 16.01
N LEU A 548 17.23 12.90 16.82
CA LEU A 548 16.59 11.63 16.51
C LEU A 548 16.05 10.91 17.73
N ILE A 549 15.06 10.05 17.48
CA ILE A 549 14.52 9.11 18.46
C ILE A 549 14.62 7.72 17.85
N VAL A 550 15.17 6.77 18.62
CA VAL A 550 15.29 5.38 18.20
C VAL A 550 14.59 4.50 19.21
N ALA A 551 13.88 3.49 18.73
CA ALA A 551 13.25 2.52 19.60
C ALA A 551 13.35 1.08 19.07
N ILE A 552 13.29 0.13 19.99
CA ILE A 552 13.19 -1.30 19.73
C ILE A 552 11.74 -1.72 19.96
N ASN A 553 11.17 -2.47 19.03
CA ASN A 553 9.83 -3.02 19.21
C ASN A 553 9.82 -4.16 20.26
N ASP A 554 8.63 -4.56 20.72
CA ASP A 554 8.54 -5.58 21.78
C ASP A 554 8.99 -6.99 21.34
N ALA A 555 8.82 -7.31 20.06
CA ALA A 555 9.37 -8.54 19.48
C ALA A 555 10.90 -8.53 19.36
N ARG A 556 11.54 -7.36 19.56
CA ARG A 556 12.98 -7.15 19.46
C ARG A 556 13.58 -7.55 18.11
N ASP A 557 12.80 -7.49 17.05
CA ASP A 557 13.22 -7.87 15.70
C ASP A 557 13.43 -6.64 14.79
N ARG A 558 13.01 -5.46 15.26
CA ARG A 558 13.06 -4.20 14.51
C ARG A 558 13.51 -3.02 15.36
N ILE A 559 14.24 -2.13 14.71
CA ILE A 559 14.55 -0.79 15.21
C ILE A 559 13.73 0.21 14.42
N VAL A 560 13.04 1.12 15.12
CA VAL A 560 12.22 2.19 14.56
C VAL A 560 12.91 3.51 14.85
N ILE A 561 13.09 4.34 13.83
CA ILE A 561 13.82 5.61 13.90
C ILE A 561 12.88 6.72 13.47
N TRP A 562 12.74 7.76 14.29
CA TRP A 562 12.00 8.97 13.96
C TRP A 562 12.93 10.16 13.88
N ASN A 563 12.66 11.04 12.92
CA ASN A 563 13.11 12.41 13.00
C ASN A 563 12.25 13.14 14.04
N GLY A 564 12.85 14.06 14.80
CA GLY A 564 12.11 14.78 15.83
C GLY A 564 10.89 15.57 15.32
N ASN A 565 10.86 15.91 14.04
CA ASN A 565 9.79 16.66 13.39
C ASN A 565 8.63 15.81 12.85
N GLU A 566 8.76 14.48 12.81
CA GLU A 566 7.77 13.60 12.18
C GLU A 566 7.21 12.55 13.15
N PRO A 567 6.47 12.98 14.20
CA PRO A 567 5.98 12.06 15.22
C PRO A 567 5.01 11.00 14.68
N LYS A 568 4.36 11.23 13.53
CA LYS A 568 3.37 10.28 12.98
C LYS A 568 4.00 9.23 12.06
N HIS A 569 5.21 9.45 11.59
CA HIS A 569 5.83 8.64 10.55
C HIS A 569 7.29 8.36 10.92
N PRO A 570 7.63 7.10 11.24
CA PRO A 570 9.03 6.73 11.36
C PRO A 570 9.79 7.08 10.08
N ALA A 571 10.95 7.71 10.22
CA ALA A 571 11.88 7.97 9.14
C ALA A 571 12.41 6.63 8.56
N GLN A 572 12.64 5.64 9.42
CA GLN A 572 13.02 4.30 9.00
C GLN A 572 12.54 3.22 9.99
N THR A 573 12.33 2.01 9.49
CA THR A 573 12.25 0.78 10.29
C THR A 573 13.24 -0.24 9.75
N VAL A 574 14.22 -0.63 10.56
CA VAL A 574 15.29 -1.57 10.20
C VAL A 574 14.97 -2.94 10.81
N SER A 575 14.89 -3.99 9.99
CA SER A 575 14.68 -5.36 10.48
C SER A 575 16.00 -6.01 10.90
N ILE A 576 16.35 -5.88 12.18
CA ILE A 576 17.61 -6.40 12.72
C ILE A 576 17.65 -7.93 12.68
N ALA A 577 16.54 -8.61 13.01
CA ALA A 577 16.51 -10.07 12.97
C ALA A 577 16.76 -10.64 11.57
N GLN A 578 16.37 -9.94 10.51
CA GLN A 578 16.69 -10.34 9.13
C GLN A 578 18.17 -10.12 8.78
N LEU A 579 18.81 -9.11 9.37
CA LEU A 579 20.21 -8.77 9.13
C LEU A 579 21.18 -9.69 9.87
N THR A 580 20.84 -10.10 11.09
CA THR A 580 21.75 -10.83 11.99
C THR A 580 21.28 -12.23 12.37
N GLY A 581 20.00 -12.56 12.19
CA GLY A 581 19.42 -13.81 12.68
C GLY A 581 19.16 -13.84 14.20
N HIS A 582 19.35 -12.71 14.89
CA HIS A 582 19.18 -12.59 16.34
C HIS A 582 18.28 -11.40 16.71
N SER A 583 17.71 -11.44 17.91
CA SER A 583 16.93 -10.32 18.44
C SER A 583 17.82 -9.24 19.05
N THR A 584 17.41 -7.98 18.87
CA THR A 584 18.06 -6.81 19.46
C THR A 584 17.93 -6.85 20.98
N GLN A 585 19.05 -6.82 21.69
CA GLN A 585 19.04 -6.80 23.15
C GLN A 585 18.90 -5.38 23.70
N ASP A 586 19.61 -4.44 23.09
CA ASP A 586 19.65 -3.05 23.52
C ASP A 586 20.05 -2.09 22.40
N VAL A 587 19.83 -0.80 22.62
CA VAL A 587 20.16 0.30 21.71
C VAL A 587 20.72 1.49 22.49
N CYS A 588 21.64 2.24 21.89
CA CYS A 588 22.06 3.56 22.39
C CYS A 588 22.45 4.49 21.24
N LEU A 589 22.70 5.76 21.54
CA LEU A 589 23.07 6.79 20.57
C LEU A 589 24.47 7.32 20.87
N ILE A 590 25.36 7.29 19.87
CA ILE A 590 26.68 7.94 19.96
C ILE A 590 26.54 9.37 19.46
N PRO A 591 26.79 10.40 20.28
CA PRO A 591 26.75 11.78 19.83
C PRO A 591 27.93 12.10 18.90
N LEU A 592 27.74 13.06 18.00
CA LEU A 592 28.83 13.66 17.23
C LEU A 592 29.77 14.43 18.17
N PRO A 593 31.08 14.41 17.90
CA PRO A 593 32.03 15.23 18.66
C PRO A 593 31.60 16.69 18.60
N LYS A 594 31.54 17.36 19.76
CA LYS A 594 31.29 18.80 19.78
C LYS A 594 32.42 19.49 19.00
N SER A 595 32.07 20.18 17.91
CA SER A 595 33.03 21.00 17.17
C SER A 595 33.70 22.00 18.14
N PRO A 596 35.03 22.05 18.24
CA PRO A 596 35.76 22.84 19.25
C PRO A 596 35.55 24.37 19.19
N GLY A 597 34.70 24.87 18.27
CA GLY A 597 34.33 26.28 18.14
C GLY A 597 32.94 26.66 18.69
N ASN A 598 32.10 25.70 19.07
CA ASN A 598 30.77 25.95 19.65
C ASN A 598 30.76 25.69 21.16
N ALA A 599 31.71 26.28 21.89
CA ALA A 599 31.58 26.39 23.33
C ALA A 599 30.35 27.26 23.60
N THR A 600 29.27 26.62 24.07
CA THR A 600 28.03 27.30 24.43
C THR A 600 28.37 28.42 25.42
N ILE A 601 28.12 29.66 25.03
CA ILE A 601 27.95 30.77 25.97
C ILE A 601 26.74 30.35 26.80
N ALA A 602 27.00 29.90 28.03
CA ALA A 602 25.98 29.61 29.04
C ALA A 602 25.34 30.91 29.55
#